data_AF-A0A093HXV2-F1
#
_entry.id   AF-A0A093HXV2-F1
#
_cell.length_a   1.000
_cell.length_b   1.000
_cell.length_c   1.000
_cell.angle_alpha   90.00
_cell.angle_beta   90.00
_cell.angle_gamma   90.00
#
_symmetry.space_group_name_H-M   'P 1'
#
loop_
_entity.id
_entity.type
_entity.pdbx_description
1 polymer ?
#
loop_
_entity_poly.entity_id
_entity_poly.type
_entity_poly.pdbx_seq_one_letter_code
_entity_poly.pdbx_strand_id
1 'polypeptide(L)'
;MAAPATRHPCLRHSTPVLLLLLPALSAALRCANLRTQQSTFNWDSLQLLHAMAPSPPQPCAQHDPPFPFPDTLLAIQSPQQATAAILRVLQHLFTTLSNENTPAHWDSQAHQQLLNQLHDQIQLLQQCLPRADADVKSQGPRNAWLTINGYFRRIQDFLRTNHHSPCAWDKVGLEARASFQRIHNLTR
;
A
#
# COMPACT_ATOMS: atom_id res chain seq x y z
N MET A 1 69.63 23.45 -17.20
CA MET A 1 68.35 24.16 -16.97
C MET A 1 67.23 23.14 -17.07
N ALA A 2 66.54 22.82 -15.97
CA ALA A 2 65.42 21.89 -15.94
C ALA A 2 64.15 22.64 -15.48
N ALA A 3 63.07 22.50 -16.25
CA ALA A 3 61.79 23.19 -16.03
C ALA A 3 61.00 22.57 -14.86
N PRO A 4 60.16 23.33 -14.15
CA PRO A 4 59.38 22.80 -13.04
C PRO A 4 58.15 22.04 -13.54
N ALA A 5 57.95 20.83 -13.03
CA ALA A 5 56.76 20.04 -13.25
C ALA A 5 55.56 20.65 -12.51
N THR A 6 54.50 20.99 -13.24
CA THR A 6 53.20 21.40 -12.70
C THR A 6 52.49 20.18 -12.10
N ARG A 7 52.15 20.27 -10.81
CA ARG A 7 51.27 19.28 -10.15
C ARG A 7 49.82 19.61 -10.50
N HIS A 8 49.17 18.73 -11.25
CA HIS A 8 47.71 18.76 -11.41
C HIS A 8 47.04 18.22 -10.13
N PRO A 9 46.02 18.92 -9.58
CA PRO A 9 45.27 18.39 -8.46
C PRO A 9 44.39 17.22 -8.92
N CYS A 10 44.56 16.07 -8.26
CA CYS A 10 43.81 14.85 -8.52
C CYS A 10 42.35 14.97 -8.06
N LEU A 11 41.44 15.21 -9.00
CA LEU A 11 39.97 15.07 -8.85
C LEU A 11 39.54 13.59 -8.97
N ARG A 12 40.09 12.68 -8.16
CA ARG A 12 39.82 11.23 -8.30
C ARG A 12 38.95 10.59 -7.21
N HIS A 13 38.54 11.32 -6.19
CA HIS A 13 37.77 10.76 -5.05
C HIS A 13 36.35 11.31 -4.88
N SER A 14 35.97 12.37 -5.59
CA SER A 14 34.62 12.96 -5.44
C SER A 14 33.53 12.20 -6.22
N THR A 15 33.90 11.49 -7.29
CA THR A 15 32.96 10.70 -8.11
C THR A 15 32.42 9.42 -7.43
N PRO A 16 33.20 8.59 -6.70
CA PRO A 16 32.66 7.39 -6.04
C PRO A 16 31.76 7.71 -4.84
N VAL A 17 32.03 8.78 -4.10
CA VAL A 17 31.21 9.18 -2.95
C VAL A 17 29.83 9.67 -3.39
N LEU A 18 29.74 10.41 -4.52
CA LEU A 18 28.48 10.88 -5.06
C LEU A 18 27.56 9.72 -5.50
N LEU A 19 28.13 8.67 -6.12
CA LEU A 19 27.40 7.47 -6.52
C LEU A 19 26.79 6.70 -5.34
N LEU A 20 27.45 6.70 -4.18
CA LEU A 20 26.97 6.02 -2.97
C LEU A 20 25.85 6.78 -2.24
N LEU A 21 25.72 8.10 -2.46
CA LEU A 21 24.73 8.94 -1.79
C LEU A 21 23.39 9.02 -2.54
N LEU A 22 23.39 8.76 -3.85
CA LEU A 22 22.18 8.82 -4.71
C LEU A 22 21.01 7.95 -4.22
N PRO A 23 21.20 6.70 -3.75
CA PRO A 23 20.09 5.87 -3.27
C PRO A 23 19.47 6.38 -1.96
N ALA A 24 20.30 6.89 -1.05
CA ALA A 24 19.83 7.45 0.21
C ALA A 24 19.05 8.76 0.00
N LEU A 25 19.56 9.62 -0.90
CA LEU A 25 18.88 10.85 -1.30
C LEU A 25 17.56 10.58 -2.01
N SER A 26 17.51 9.61 -2.92
CA SER A 26 16.28 9.25 -3.62
C SER A 26 15.23 8.66 -2.66
N ALA A 27 15.63 7.78 -1.74
CA ALA A 27 14.75 7.26 -0.70
C ALA A 27 14.21 8.38 0.20
N ALA A 28 15.08 9.28 0.68
CA ALA A 28 14.66 10.42 1.50
C ALA A 28 13.67 11.34 0.76
N LEU A 29 13.91 11.60 -0.53
CA LEU A 29 13.01 12.42 -1.35
C LEU A 29 11.66 11.75 -1.59
N ARG A 30 11.64 10.42 -1.78
CA ARG A 30 10.39 9.65 -1.89
C ARG A 30 9.61 9.66 -0.58
N CYS A 31 10.28 9.50 0.55
CA CYS A 31 9.64 9.59 1.87
C CYS A 31 9.11 11.00 2.18
N ALA A 32 9.83 12.05 1.78
CA ALA A 32 9.37 13.44 1.91
C ALA A 32 8.10 13.71 1.09
N ASN A 33 7.95 13.07 -0.07
CA ASN A 33 6.82 13.23 -0.98
C ASN A 33 5.74 12.14 -0.82
N LEU A 34 5.82 11.33 0.24
CA LEU A 34 4.98 10.15 0.43
C LEU A 34 3.48 10.47 0.39
N ARG A 35 3.05 11.59 0.98
CA ARG A 35 1.66 12.05 0.96
C ARG A 35 1.14 12.25 -0.47
N THR A 36 1.90 12.97 -1.30
CA THR A 36 1.52 13.24 -2.69
C THR A 36 1.50 11.95 -3.49
N GLN A 37 2.51 11.09 -3.30
CA GLN A 37 2.58 9.78 -3.95
C GLN A 37 1.41 8.87 -3.56
N GLN A 38 0.98 8.90 -2.30
CA GLN A 38 -0.14 8.10 -1.81
C GLN A 38 -1.47 8.47 -2.50
N SER A 39 -1.70 9.76 -2.79
CA SER A 39 -2.92 10.19 -3.47
C SER A 39 -3.00 9.65 -4.90
N THR A 40 -1.91 9.77 -5.66
CA THR A 40 -1.80 9.22 -7.01
C THR A 40 -1.95 7.70 -6.99
N PHE A 41 -1.22 7.03 -6.09
CA PHE A 41 -1.31 5.59 -5.89
C PHE A 41 -2.74 5.13 -5.59
N ASN A 42 -3.47 5.82 -4.70
CA ASN A 42 -4.84 5.45 -4.35
C ASN A 42 -5.78 5.59 -5.57
N TRP A 43 -5.61 6.67 -6.34
CA TRP A 43 -6.40 6.89 -7.56
C TRP A 43 -6.14 5.81 -8.61
N ASP A 44 -4.88 5.52 -8.90
CA ASP A 44 -4.48 4.50 -9.87
C ASP A 44 -4.96 3.10 -9.44
N SER A 45 -4.86 2.79 -8.14
CA SER A 45 -5.38 1.52 -7.59
C SER A 45 -6.89 1.38 -7.78
N LEU A 46 -7.65 2.47 -7.63
CA LEU A 46 -9.10 2.47 -7.87
C LEU A 46 -9.43 2.24 -9.35
N GLN A 47 -8.67 2.82 -10.27
CA GLN A 47 -8.84 2.58 -11.71
C GLN A 47 -8.54 1.12 -12.06
N LEU A 48 -7.45 0.57 -11.53
CA LEU A 48 -7.09 -0.84 -11.74
C LEU A 48 -8.12 -1.79 -11.13
N LEU A 49 -8.65 -1.51 -9.94
CA LEU A 49 -9.75 -2.29 -9.34
C LEU A 49 -11.06 -2.23 -10.15
N HIS A 50 -11.30 -1.12 -10.86
CA HIS A 50 -12.46 -0.99 -11.74
C HIS A 50 -12.27 -1.79 -13.03
N ALA A 51 -11.08 -1.69 -13.64
CA ALA A 51 -10.73 -2.44 -14.85
C ALA A 51 -10.66 -3.95 -14.61
N MET A 52 -10.08 -4.37 -13.48
CA MET A 52 -9.93 -5.78 -13.09
C MET A 52 -11.28 -6.48 -12.90
N ALA A 53 -12.21 -5.84 -12.20
CA ALA A 53 -13.48 -6.44 -11.82
C ALA A 53 -14.62 -5.44 -12.07
N PRO A 54 -15.08 -5.30 -13.33
CA PRO A 54 -16.20 -4.44 -13.66
C PRO A 54 -17.43 -4.82 -12.84
N SER A 55 -18.27 -3.85 -12.48
CA SER A 55 -19.50 -4.16 -11.75
C SER A 55 -20.37 -5.12 -12.57
N PRO A 56 -20.84 -6.24 -12.00
CA PRO A 56 -21.64 -7.20 -12.73
C PRO A 56 -22.99 -6.57 -13.15
N PRO A 57 -23.55 -6.97 -14.30
CA PRO A 57 -24.82 -6.44 -14.80
C PRO A 57 -26.01 -6.75 -13.89
N GLN A 58 -25.93 -7.83 -13.10
CA GLN A 58 -26.87 -8.12 -12.01
C GLN A 58 -26.12 -8.12 -10.68
N PRO A 59 -26.48 -7.24 -9.73
CA PRO A 59 -25.85 -7.24 -8.43
C PRO A 59 -26.17 -8.55 -7.70
N CYS A 60 -25.14 -9.19 -7.13
CA CYS A 60 -25.35 -10.27 -6.18
C CYS A 60 -26.32 -9.82 -5.09
N ALA A 61 -27.25 -10.70 -4.69
CA ALA A 61 -28.31 -10.39 -3.74
C ALA A 61 -27.77 -9.58 -2.55
N GLN A 62 -28.43 -8.47 -2.24
CA GLN A 62 -28.03 -7.54 -1.19
C GLN A 62 -28.17 -8.21 0.19
N HIS A 63 -27.13 -8.92 0.61
CA HIS A 63 -26.71 -8.80 2.00
C HIS A 63 -25.81 -7.57 2.06
N ASP A 64 -26.05 -6.67 3.02
CA ASP A 64 -25.10 -5.59 3.32
C ASP A 64 -23.68 -6.16 3.37
N PRO A 65 -22.66 -5.40 2.95
CA PRO A 65 -21.29 -5.85 3.15
C PRO A 65 -21.15 -6.22 4.62
N PRO A 66 -20.78 -7.48 4.95
CA PRO A 66 -20.90 -7.95 6.31
C PRO A 66 -19.94 -7.21 7.26
N PHE A 67 -18.98 -6.43 6.73
CA PHE A 67 -17.95 -5.75 7.51
C PHE A 67 -17.65 -4.36 6.95
N PRO A 68 -18.19 -3.29 7.53
CA PRO A 68 -17.81 -1.93 7.14
C PRO A 68 -16.34 -1.64 7.51
N PHE A 69 -15.69 -0.81 6.70
CA PHE A 69 -14.37 -0.29 7.01
C PHE A 69 -14.37 0.42 8.38
N PRO A 70 -13.35 0.16 9.24
CA PRO A 70 -13.33 0.73 10.58
C PRO A 70 -12.98 2.22 10.57
N ASP A 71 -14.00 3.07 10.58
CA ASP A 71 -13.86 4.54 10.60
C ASP A 71 -13.12 5.08 11.82
N THR A 72 -12.97 4.29 12.88
CA THR A 72 -12.09 4.61 14.02
C THR A 72 -10.64 4.88 13.60
N LEU A 73 -10.19 4.35 12.45
CA LEU A 73 -8.86 4.64 11.92
C LEU A 73 -8.72 6.09 11.49
N LEU A 74 -9.81 6.76 11.09
CA LEU A 74 -9.81 8.17 10.69
C LEU A 74 -9.50 9.13 11.86
N ALA A 75 -9.57 8.64 13.10
CA ALA A 75 -9.20 9.40 14.29
C ALA A 75 -7.68 9.42 14.57
N ILE A 76 -6.87 8.71 13.77
CA ILE A 76 -5.41 8.70 13.93
C ILE A 76 -4.85 10.06 13.50
N GLN A 77 -4.26 10.79 14.45
CA GLN A 77 -3.68 12.12 14.22
C GLN A 77 -2.18 12.09 13.92
N SER A 78 -1.47 11.05 14.38
CA SER A 78 -0.02 10.93 14.16
C SER A 78 0.27 10.51 12.71
N PRO A 79 1.06 11.28 11.94
CA PRO A 79 1.42 10.93 10.56
C PRO A 79 2.12 9.57 10.45
N GLN A 80 2.95 9.22 11.44
CA GLN A 80 3.65 7.94 11.49
C GLN A 80 2.65 6.79 11.72
N GLN A 81 1.71 6.95 12.66
CA GLN A 81 0.68 5.94 12.90
C GLN A 81 -0.28 5.79 11.71
N ALA A 82 -0.62 6.89 11.03
CA ALA A 82 -1.41 6.86 9.81
C ALA A 82 -0.66 6.09 8.72
N THR A 83 0.63 6.37 8.52
CA THR A 83 1.49 5.63 7.58
C THR A 83 1.56 4.14 7.92
N ALA A 84 1.71 3.78 9.19
CA ALA A 84 1.72 2.39 9.65
C ALA A 84 0.36 1.69 9.44
N ALA A 85 -0.75 2.40 9.68
CA ALA A 85 -2.10 1.89 9.43
C ALA A 85 -2.33 1.64 7.94
N ILE A 86 -1.91 2.58 7.07
CA ILE A 86 -1.98 2.45 5.62
C ILE A 86 -1.16 1.24 5.15
N LEU A 87 0.10 1.14 5.58
CA LEU A 87 0.96 -0.01 5.27
C LEU A 87 0.26 -1.33 5.63
N ARG A 88 -0.33 -1.41 6.83
CA ARG A 88 -1.04 -2.60 7.29
C ARG A 88 -2.25 -2.93 6.43
N VAL A 89 -3.05 -1.94 6.05
CA VAL A 89 -4.21 -2.13 5.17
C VAL A 89 -3.78 -2.60 3.79
N LEU A 90 -2.73 -1.99 3.21
CA LEU A 90 -2.20 -2.39 1.89
C LEU A 90 -1.63 -3.82 1.92
N GLN A 91 -0.93 -4.20 2.99
CA GLN A 91 -0.45 -5.59 3.17
C GLN A 91 -1.61 -6.59 3.13
N HIS A 92 -2.70 -6.33 3.87
CA HIS A 92 -3.86 -7.22 3.87
C HIS A 92 -4.60 -7.23 2.53
N LEU A 93 -4.69 -6.08 1.85
CA LEU A 93 -5.25 -6.01 0.50
C LEU A 93 -4.42 -6.85 -0.47
N PHE A 94 -3.08 -6.70 -0.44
CA PHE A 94 -2.18 -7.51 -1.26
C PHE A 94 -2.40 -9.00 -1.01
N THR A 95 -2.37 -9.46 0.25
CA THR A 95 -2.61 -10.86 0.60
C THR A 95 -3.99 -11.36 0.17
N THR A 96 -5.02 -10.52 0.26
CA THR A 96 -6.38 -10.89 -0.14
C THR A 96 -6.49 -11.00 -1.65
N LEU A 97 -5.97 -10.01 -2.38
CA LEU A 97 -6.07 -9.94 -3.85
C LEU A 97 -5.08 -10.86 -4.55
N SER A 98 -4.03 -11.33 -3.88
CA SER A 98 -3.10 -12.34 -4.41
C SER A 98 -3.56 -13.78 -4.15
N ASN A 99 -4.79 -13.99 -3.66
CA ASN A 99 -5.29 -15.33 -3.36
C ASN A 99 -5.44 -16.17 -4.64
N GLU A 100 -5.09 -17.44 -4.57
CA GLU A 100 -5.20 -18.39 -5.69
C GLU A 100 -6.64 -18.61 -6.17
N ASN A 101 -7.62 -18.40 -5.31
CA ASN A 101 -9.04 -18.56 -5.62
C ASN A 101 -9.68 -17.27 -6.14
N THR A 102 -8.88 -16.29 -6.58
CA THR A 102 -9.41 -15.08 -7.23
C THR A 102 -10.20 -15.45 -8.50
N PRO A 103 -11.26 -14.71 -8.84
CA PRO A 103 -12.14 -15.08 -9.95
C PRO A 103 -11.41 -15.09 -11.29
N ALA A 104 -11.55 -16.18 -12.05
CA ALA A 104 -10.92 -16.33 -13.36
C ALA A 104 -11.41 -15.33 -14.43
N HIS A 105 -12.54 -14.67 -14.20
CA HIS A 105 -13.10 -13.67 -15.12
C HIS A 105 -12.54 -12.26 -14.90
N TRP A 106 -11.70 -12.05 -13.88
CA TRP A 106 -11.01 -10.78 -13.69
C TRP A 106 -10.03 -10.52 -14.82
N ASP A 107 -9.88 -9.26 -15.21
CA ASP A 107 -8.85 -8.87 -16.18
C ASP A 107 -7.46 -9.10 -15.57
N SER A 108 -6.73 -10.06 -16.13
CA SER A 108 -5.45 -10.52 -15.58
C SER A 108 -4.36 -9.46 -15.67
N GLN A 109 -4.40 -8.59 -16.68
CA GLN A 109 -3.42 -7.52 -16.83
C GLN A 109 -3.62 -6.45 -15.75
N ALA A 110 -4.86 -5.97 -15.57
CA ALA A 110 -5.20 -5.00 -14.54
C ALA A 110 -4.94 -5.57 -13.13
N HIS A 111 -5.24 -6.85 -12.92
CA HIS A 111 -4.96 -7.55 -11.66
C HIS A 111 -3.46 -7.58 -11.35
N GLN A 112 -2.61 -7.98 -12.30
CA GLN A 112 -1.16 -8.01 -12.10
C GLN A 112 -0.58 -6.62 -11.89
N GLN A 113 -1.04 -5.61 -12.64
CA GLN A 113 -0.64 -4.23 -12.44
C GLN A 113 -0.99 -3.74 -11.03
N LEU A 114 -2.18 -4.07 -10.53
CA LEU A 114 -2.62 -3.72 -9.18
C LEU A 114 -1.73 -4.36 -8.11
N LEU A 115 -1.40 -5.65 -8.25
CA LEU A 115 -0.53 -6.36 -7.30
C LEU A 115 0.89 -5.80 -7.30
N ASN A 116 1.46 -5.50 -8.47
CA ASN A 116 2.78 -4.88 -8.58
C ASN A 116 2.80 -3.51 -7.92
N GLN A 117 1.80 -2.68 -8.20
CA GLN A 117 1.70 -1.35 -7.61
C GLN A 117 1.53 -1.40 -6.08
N LEU A 118 0.71 -2.33 -5.57
CA LEU A 118 0.57 -2.59 -4.14
C LEU A 118 1.91 -2.98 -3.52
N HIS A 119 2.64 -3.90 -4.16
CA HIS A 119 3.94 -4.35 -3.69
C HIS A 119 4.94 -3.20 -3.59
N ASP A 120 5.06 -2.38 -4.65
CA ASP A 120 5.98 -1.24 -4.70
C ASP A 120 5.66 -0.21 -3.62
N GLN A 121 4.36 0.09 -3.41
CA GLN A 121 3.93 1.02 -2.38
C GLN A 121 4.18 0.48 -0.97
N ILE A 122 3.97 -0.81 -0.74
CA ILE A 122 4.29 -1.47 0.54
C ILE A 122 5.79 -1.35 0.83
N GLN A 123 6.65 -1.63 -0.16
CA GLN A 123 8.10 -1.49 -0.01
C GLN A 123 8.51 -0.05 0.31
N LEU A 124 7.93 0.92 -0.38
CA LEU A 124 8.18 2.34 -0.11
C LEU A 124 7.79 2.72 1.33
N LEU A 125 6.59 2.36 1.76
CA LEU A 125 6.10 2.65 3.11
C LEU A 125 6.98 2.01 4.19
N GLN A 126 7.44 0.78 3.98
CA GLN A 126 8.37 0.09 4.88
C GLN A 126 9.73 0.79 4.99
N GLN A 127 10.23 1.37 3.90
CA GLN A 127 11.49 2.12 3.89
C GLN A 127 11.35 3.47 4.63
N CYS A 128 10.18 4.08 4.57
CA CYS A 128 9.92 5.39 5.19
C CYS A 128 9.53 5.30 6.69
N LEU A 129 9.13 4.13 7.18
CA LEU A 129 8.82 3.89 8.58
C LEU A 129 10.08 3.50 9.37
N PRO A 130 10.38 4.15 10.52
CA PRO A 130 11.42 3.68 11.42
C PRO A 130 11.16 2.22 11.87
N ARG A 131 12.20 1.40 12.04
CA ARG A 131 12.04 -0.01 12.47
C ARG A 131 11.27 -0.18 13.78
N ALA A 132 11.40 0.77 14.71
CA ALA A 132 10.62 0.78 15.96
C ALA A 132 9.12 0.99 15.72
N ASP A 133 8.77 1.71 14.65
CA ASP A 133 7.40 2.03 14.27
C ASP A 133 6.78 1.03 13.26
N ALA A 134 7.60 0.13 12.71
CA ALA A 134 7.12 -1.02 11.94
C ALA A 134 6.63 -2.15 12.86
N ASP A 135 7.12 -2.19 14.11
CA ASP A 135 6.79 -3.18 15.14
C ASP A 135 5.88 -2.59 16.24
N VAL A 136 4.98 -1.64 15.86
CA VAL A 136 4.11 -0.90 16.78
C VAL A 136 3.08 -1.82 17.42
N LYS A 137 3.54 -2.49 18.47
CA LYS A 137 2.72 -3.04 19.53
C LYS A 137 2.41 -2.01 20.62
N SER A 138 2.96 -0.78 20.57
CA SER A 138 3.02 0.04 21.80
C SER A 138 2.84 1.56 21.75
N GLN A 139 2.62 2.27 20.63
CA GLN A 139 2.51 3.74 20.71
C GLN A 139 1.42 4.45 19.88
N GLY A 140 0.48 3.71 19.28
CA GLY A 140 -0.85 4.23 18.94
C GLY A 140 -1.90 3.58 19.86
N PRO A 141 -3.17 4.01 19.85
CA PRO A 141 -4.19 3.27 20.57
C PRO A 141 -4.10 1.82 20.09
N ARG A 142 -3.82 0.89 21.01
CA ARG A 142 -3.70 -0.57 20.77
C ARG A 142 -4.83 -1.14 19.90
N ASN A 143 -5.93 -0.38 19.78
CA ASN A 143 -7.05 -0.59 18.91
C ASN A 143 -6.69 -0.67 17.41
N ALA A 144 -5.83 0.18 16.82
CA ALA A 144 -5.83 0.35 15.37
C ALA A 144 -5.35 -0.91 14.64
N TRP A 145 -4.28 -1.52 15.14
CA TRP A 145 -3.76 -2.78 14.61
C TRP A 145 -4.74 -3.94 14.81
N LEU A 146 -5.32 -4.08 16.00
CA LEU A 146 -6.32 -5.10 16.30
C LEU A 146 -7.57 -4.93 15.43
N THR A 147 -7.99 -3.69 15.23
CA THR A 147 -9.13 -3.30 14.41
C THR A 147 -8.90 -3.63 12.94
N ILE A 148 -7.74 -3.27 12.37
CA ILE A 148 -7.39 -3.62 10.98
C ILE A 148 -7.34 -5.13 10.80
N ASN A 149 -6.66 -5.84 11.70
CA ASN A 149 -6.56 -7.31 11.63
C ASN A 149 -7.92 -7.99 11.79
N GLY A 150 -8.75 -7.50 12.70
CA GLY A 150 -10.10 -8.01 12.89
C GLY A 150 -10.97 -7.78 11.65
N TYR A 151 -10.88 -6.60 11.05
CA TYR A 151 -11.57 -6.27 9.80
C TYR A 151 -11.19 -7.21 8.66
N PHE A 152 -9.89 -7.38 8.38
CA PHE A 152 -9.46 -8.28 7.30
C PHE A 152 -9.64 -9.76 7.60
N ARG A 153 -9.55 -10.18 8.88
CA ARG A 153 -9.90 -11.54 9.27
C ARG A 153 -11.34 -11.87 8.89
N ARG A 154 -12.28 -10.96 9.16
CA ARG A 154 -13.68 -11.14 8.79
C ARG A 154 -13.89 -11.26 7.28
N ILE A 155 -13.17 -10.47 6.48
CA ILE A 155 -13.17 -10.61 5.00
C ILE A 155 -12.70 -12.01 4.59
N GLN A 156 -11.61 -12.50 5.19
CA GLN A 156 -11.07 -13.84 4.91
C GLN A 156 -12.03 -14.95 5.36
N ASP A 157 -12.69 -14.80 6.51
CA ASP A 157 -13.71 -15.74 7.00
C ASP A 157 -14.93 -15.76 6.06
N PHE A 158 -15.34 -14.61 5.53
CA PHE A 158 -16.43 -14.49 4.57
C PHE A 158 -16.12 -15.17 3.24
N LEU A 159 -14.92 -14.95 2.68
CA LEU A 159 -14.48 -15.66 1.48
C LEU A 159 -14.52 -17.18 1.67
N ARG A 160 -13.99 -17.67 2.80
CA ARG A 160 -14.01 -19.10 3.15
C ARG A 160 -15.41 -19.66 3.30
N THR A 161 -16.28 -18.97 4.04
CA THR A 161 -17.67 -19.41 4.30
C THR A 161 -18.53 -19.39 3.04
N ASN A 162 -18.21 -18.52 2.07
CA ASN A 162 -18.89 -18.42 0.78
C ASN A 162 -18.12 -19.15 -0.34
N HIS A 163 -17.22 -20.07 0.01
CA HIS A 163 -16.46 -20.93 -0.90
C HIS A 163 -15.80 -20.17 -2.06
N HIS A 164 -15.29 -18.97 -1.80
CA HIS A 164 -14.67 -18.11 -2.82
C HIS A 164 -15.53 -17.92 -4.09
N SER A 165 -16.86 -17.90 -3.93
CA SER A 165 -17.78 -17.68 -5.04
C SER A 165 -17.55 -16.32 -5.72
N PRO A 166 -17.89 -16.17 -7.02
CA PRO A 166 -17.80 -14.89 -7.72
C PRO A 166 -18.48 -13.75 -6.97
N CYS A 167 -19.67 -14.01 -6.41
CA CYS A 167 -20.38 -13.01 -5.61
C CYS A 167 -19.68 -12.61 -4.31
N ALA A 168 -18.98 -13.54 -3.66
CA ALA A 168 -18.18 -13.19 -2.49
C ALA A 168 -17.02 -12.27 -2.90
N TRP A 169 -16.38 -12.55 -4.02
CA TRP A 169 -15.30 -11.71 -4.55
C TRP A 169 -15.78 -10.34 -5.03
N ASP A 170 -16.98 -10.22 -5.60
CA ASP A 170 -17.57 -8.91 -5.92
C ASP A 170 -17.72 -8.05 -4.68
N LYS A 171 -18.19 -8.63 -3.56
CA LYS A 171 -18.26 -7.93 -2.26
C LYS A 171 -16.88 -7.53 -1.75
N VAL A 172 -15.88 -8.41 -1.86
CA VAL A 172 -14.49 -8.08 -1.49
C VAL A 172 -13.91 -6.98 -2.38
N GLY A 173 -14.24 -6.95 -3.67
CA GLY A 173 -13.86 -5.88 -4.59
C GLY A 173 -14.45 -4.53 -4.17
N LEU A 174 -15.71 -4.50 -3.72
CA LEU A 174 -16.33 -3.30 -3.16
C LEU A 174 -15.64 -2.84 -1.86
N GLU A 175 -15.32 -3.75 -0.95
CA GLU A 175 -14.58 -3.43 0.27
C GLU A 175 -13.15 -2.94 0.00
N ALA A 176 -12.49 -3.48 -1.03
CA ALA A 176 -11.18 -3.00 -1.46
C ALA A 176 -11.28 -1.55 -1.96
N ARG A 177 -12.28 -1.23 -2.81
CA ARG A 177 -12.54 0.15 -3.26
C ARG A 177 -12.81 1.09 -2.08
N ALA A 178 -13.67 0.68 -1.15
CA ALA A 178 -13.94 1.46 0.06
C ALA A 178 -12.68 1.69 0.90
N SER A 179 -11.82 0.67 1.03
CA SER A 179 -10.55 0.78 1.75
C SER A 179 -9.61 1.81 1.13
N PHE A 180 -9.44 1.83 -0.20
CA PHE A 180 -8.63 2.84 -0.89
C PHE A 180 -9.20 4.25 -0.75
N GLN A 181 -10.52 4.40 -0.84
CA GLN A 181 -11.19 5.69 -0.61
C GLN A 181 -10.99 6.21 0.81
N ARG A 182 -11.04 5.32 1.82
CA ARG A 182 -10.85 5.70 3.24
C ARG A 182 -9.39 5.97 3.58
N ILE A 183 -8.44 5.21 3.01
CA ILE A 183 -7.00 5.46 3.17
C ILE A 183 -6.61 6.84 2.66
N HIS A 184 -7.22 7.33 1.56
CA HIS A 184 -7.00 8.70 1.09
C HIS A 184 -7.28 9.75 2.20
N ASN A 185 -8.28 9.51 3.04
CA ASN A 185 -8.61 10.40 4.15
C ASN A 185 -7.63 10.31 5.33
N LEU A 186 -6.94 9.18 5.52
CA LEU A 186 -5.85 9.06 6.50
C LEU A 186 -4.62 9.87 6.14
N THR A 187 -4.49 10.24 4.85
CA THR A 187 -3.40 11.07 4.36
C THR A 187 -3.71 12.56 4.29
N ARG A 188 -4.95 13.01 4.57
CA ARG A 188 -5.31 14.44 4.68
C ARG A 188 -4.86 15.05 5.99
#